data_AF-A0A800KIN6-F1
#
_entry.id   AF-A0A800KIN6-F1
#
_cell.length_a   1.000
_cell.length_b   1.000
_cell.length_c   1.000
_cell.angle_alpha   90.00
_cell.angle_beta   90.00
_cell.angle_gamma   90.00
#
_symmetry.space_group_name_H-M   'P 1'
#
loop_
_entity.id
_entity.type
_entity.pdbx_description
1 polymer ?
#
loop_
_entity_poly.entity_id
_entity_poly.type
_entity_poly.pdbx_seq_one_letter_code
_entity_poly.pdbx_strand_id
1 'polypeptide(L)'
;MFKRNRHSPKNLLVSGFLCMFFGFYALGCEKIDRTLPSNREVADIFASSPSVSASMNGNVVEVVVEQPLYQIRRGGNLWAKVGPYIYLFTEETESIFQRFPGVAGVLVVTRTSRRSSEVARAILYRDKLNSITWQRAQNIAGKARRDGSSRPVFLEELIRWGEDHTDYGYSEEFVG
;
A
#
# COMPACT_ATOMS: atom_id res chain seq x y z
N MET A 1 -67.12 -54.07 30.02
CA MET A 1 -67.25 -53.83 28.57
C MET A 1 -65.85 -53.51 28.03
N PHE A 2 -65.36 -54.30 27.06
CA PHE A 2 -64.09 -54.25 26.29
C PHE A 2 -62.74 -54.44 27.07
N LYS A 3 -62.07 -55.62 27.00
CA LYS A 3 -61.10 -56.15 25.98
C LYS A 3 -60.00 -55.13 25.61
N ARG A 4 -58.68 -55.42 25.53
CA ARG A 4 -57.90 -56.67 25.38
C ARG A 4 -56.38 -56.37 25.52
N ASN A 5 -55.64 -57.37 26.02
CA ASN A 5 -54.27 -57.82 25.67
C ASN A 5 -53.03 -56.90 25.64
N ARG A 6 -52.10 -57.23 26.56
CA ARG A 6 -50.69 -57.67 26.37
C ARG A 6 -49.83 -57.03 25.27
N HIS A 7 -48.71 -56.42 25.68
CA HIS A 7 -47.36 -56.89 25.34
C HIS A 7 -46.30 -56.30 26.29
N SER A 8 -45.42 -57.15 26.81
CA SER A 8 -44.08 -56.83 27.34
C SER A 8 -43.07 -57.23 26.25
N PRO A 9 -41.94 -56.52 26.08
CA PRO A 9 -40.68 -56.93 26.74
C PRO A 9 -39.82 -55.73 27.22
N LYS A 10 -39.25 -55.80 28.43
CA LYS A 10 -37.83 -56.09 28.77
C LYS A 10 -36.79 -55.00 28.42
N ASN A 11 -36.24 -54.46 29.50
CA ASN A 11 -34.82 -54.14 29.74
C ASN A 11 -34.16 -53.03 28.92
N LEU A 12 -34.03 -51.85 29.54
CA LEU A 12 -33.06 -50.82 29.13
C LEU A 12 -31.76 -50.98 29.94
N LEU A 13 -30.70 -51.35 29.23
CA LEU A 13 -29.28 -51.36 29.61
C LEU A 13 -28.80 -49.91 29.88
N VAL A 14 -28.15 -49.64 31.01
CA VAL A 14 -26.66 -49.51 31.17
C VAL A 14 -26.11 -48.36 30.31
N SER A 15 -25.92 -47.19 30.90
CA SER A 15 -24.69 -46.72 31.60
C SER A 15 -23.80 -45.92 30.65
N GLY A 16 -23.49 -44.69 31.08
CA GLY A 16 -22.80 -43.70 30.28
C GLY A 16 -21.36 -44.07 29.94
N PHE A 17 -20.93 -43.57 28.79
CA PHE A 17 -19.52 -43.39 28.49
C PHE A 17 -19.33 -42.00 27.87
N LEU A 18 -18.83 -41.11 28.71
CA LEU A 18 -18.42 -39.74 28.39
C LEU A 18 -17.13 -39.83 27.55
N CYS A 19 -17.24 -39.88 26.23
CA CYS A 19 -16.08 -39.68 25.34
C CYS A 19 -15.88 -38.18 25.11
N MET A 20 -15.14 -37.56 26.02
CA MET A 20 -14.54 -36.24 25.85
C MET A 20 -13.52 -36.32 24.71
N PHE A 21 -13.97 -36.11 23.47
CA PHE A 21 -13.08 -35.87 22.33
C PHE A 21 -12.43 -34.50 22.55
N PHE A 22 -11.27 -34.51 23.20
CA PHE A 22 -10.30 -33.41 23.13
C PHE A 22 -9.85 -33.30 21.67
N GLY A 23 -10.60 -32.51 20.90
CA GLY A 23 -10.18 -32.05 19.58
C GLY A 23 -8.90 -31.27 19.75
N PHE A 24 -7.78 -31.89 19.43
CA PHE A 24 -6.52 -31.22 19.16
C PHE A 24 -6.75 -30.27 17.98
N TYR A 25 -7.10 -29.02 18.29
CA TYR A 25 -6.95 -27.92 17.34
C TYR A 25 -5.46 -27.79 17.06
N ALA A 26 -5.01 -28.41 15.97
CA ALA A 26 -3.77 -28.03 15.33
C ALA A 26 -3.92 -26.56 14.93
N LEU A 27 -3.47 -25.66 15.81
CA LEU A 27 -3.12 -24.30 15.44
C LEU A 27 -1.97 -24.43 14.44
N GLY A 28 -2.33 -24.55 13.17
CA GLY A 28 -1.38 -24.54 12.06
C GLY A 28 -0.55 -23.28 12.20
N CYS A 29 0.77 -23.46 12.34
CA CYS A 29 1.72 -22.35 12.30
C CYS A 29 1.69 -21.80 10.88
N GLU A 30 0.81 -20.82 10.62
CA GLU A 30 0.75 -20.13 9.35
C GLU A 30 2.07 -19.38 9.14
N LYS A 31 2.88 -19.86 8.18
CA LYS A 31 4.14 -19.21 7.85
C LYS A 31 3.82 -17.93 7.10
N ILE A 32 3.94 -16.79 7.79
CA ILE A 32 3.75 -15.47 7.21
C ILE A 32 4.68 -15.32 6.00
N ASP A 33 4.10 -15.11 4.81
CA ASP A 33 4.86 -14.79 3.60
C ASP A 33 5.50 -13.41 3.76
N ARG A 34 6.81 -13.35 3.53
CA ARG A 34 7.63 -12.13 3.63
C ARG A 34 8.47 -11.94 2.38
N THR A 35 8.00 -12.43 1.23
CA THR A 35 8.70 -12.29 -0.04
C THR A 35 8.96 -10.81 -0.34
N LEU A 36 10.23 -10.51 -0.61
CA LEU A 36 10.73 -9.18 -0.98
C LEU A 36 11.24 -9.24 -2.43
N PRO A 37 11.11 -8.16 -3.20
CA PRO A 37 11.71 -8.07 -4.52
C PRO A 37 13.22 -7.84 -4.42
N SER A 38 13.95 -8.23 -5.45
CA SER A 38 15.33 -7.78 -5.67
C SER A 38 15.37 -6.32 -6.12
N ASN A 39 16.52 -5.66 -5.96
CA ASN A 39 16.76 -4.31 -6.50
C ASN A 39 16.47 -4.22 -8.01
N ARG A 40 16.79 -5.28 -8.75
CA ARG A 40 16.54 -5.34 -10.19
C ARG A 40 15.05 -5.37 -10.51
N GLU A 41 14.28 -6.20 -9.82
CA GLU A 41 12.82 -6.26 -10.02
C GLU A 41 12.14 -4.94 -9.70
N VAL A 42 12.57 -4.26 -8.62
CA VAL A 42 12.07 -2.93 -8.27
C VAL A 42 12.43 -1.90 -9.35
N ALA A 43 13.67 -1.90 -9.83
CA ALA A 43 14.09 -0.99 -10.89
C ALA A 43 13.32 -1.24 -12.20
N ASP A 44 13.11 -2.51 -12.57
CA ASP A 44 12.36 -2.91 -13.78
C ASP A 44 10.90 -2.43 -13.72
N ILE A 45 10.27 -2.42 -12.53
CA ILE A 45 8.91 -1.90 -12.33
C ILE A 45 8.81 -0.41 -12.69
N PHE A 46 9.82 0.40 -12.36
CA PHE A 46 9.84 1.85 -12.61
C PHE A 46 10.60 2.26 -13.89
N ALA A 47 11.08 1.32 -14.69
CA ALA A 47 11.99 1.56 -15.81
C ALA A 47 11.40 2.43 -16.94
N SER A 48 10.07 2.60 -16.99
CA SER A 48 9.39 3.47 -17.96
C SER A 48 9.71 4.96 -17.77
N SER A 49 10.21 5.35 -16.60
CA SER A 49 10.45 6.74 -16.23
C SER A 49 11.96 7.02 -16.10
N PRO A 50 12.60 7.69 -17.07
CA PRO A 50 14.07 7.84 -17.11
C PRO A 50 14.63 8.74 -16.01
N SER A 51 13.80 9.58 -15.40
CA SER A 51 14.17 10.43 -14.26
C SER A 51 13.92 9.75 -12.91
N VAL A 52 13.58 8.45 -12.91
CA VAL A 52 13.24 7.68 -11.72
C VAL A 52 14.23 6.54 -11.55
N SER A 53 14.70 6.36 -10.33
CA SER A 53 15.46 5.20 -9.92
C SER A 53 14.78 4.59 -8.70
N ALA A 54 14.78 3.26 -8.60
CA ALA A 54 14.12 2.57 -7.50
C ALA A 54 14.97 1.42 -7.00
N SER A 55 14.99 1.20 -5.70
CA SER A 55 15.79 0.16 -5.04
C SER A 55 15.19 -0.24 -3.69
N MET A 56 15.64 -1.37 -3.13
CA MET A 56 15.28 -1.77 -1.78
C MET A 56 16.19 -1.10 -0.75
N ASN A 57 15.58 -0.60 0.31
CA ASN A 57 16.22 -0.16 1.54
C ASN A 57 15.58 -0.90 2.72
N GLY A 58 16.21 -2.00 3.16
CA GLY A 58 15.59 -2.94 4.09
C GLY A 58 14.35 -3.60 3.47
N ASN A 59 13.18 -3.38 4.07
CA ASN A 59 11.88 -3.83 3.54
C ASN A 59 11.04 -2.70 2.95
N VAL A 60 11.63 -1.53 2.71
CA VAL A 60 10.99 -0.40 2.05
C VAL A 60 11.55 -0.28 0.63
N VAL A 61 10.68 -0.01 -0.33
CA VAL A 61 11.11 0.40 -1.68
C VAL A 61 11.37 1.89 -1.66
N GLU A 62 12.59 2.31 -1.96
CA GLU A 62 12.96 3.72 -2.13
C GLU A 62 12.96 4.09 -3.61
N VAL A 63 12.16 5.07 -3.97
CA VAL A 63 12.00 5.62 -5.31
C VAL A 63 12.53 7.05 -5.31
N VAL A 64 13.63 7.27 -6.02
CA VAL A 64 14.26 8.59 -6.15
C VAL A 64 13.91 9.17 -7.51
N VAL A 65 13.33 10.36 -7.48
CA VAL A 65 12.84 11.09 -8.66
C VAL A 65 13.66 12.36 -8.84
N GLU A 66 14.24 12.52 -10.02
CA GLU A 66 14.92 13.74 -10.40
C GLU A 66 13.94 14.76 -10.96
N GLN A 67 13.79 15.87 -10.26
CA GLN A 67 12.93 16.98 -10.62
C GLN A 67 13.77 18.16 -11.12
N PRO A 68 13.57 18.63 -12.36
CA PRO A 68 14.30 19.78 -12.87
C PRO A 68 13.96 21.06 -12.09
N LEU A 69 14.99 21.80 -11.66
CA LEU A 69 14.84 23.00 -10.84
C LEU A 69 13.96 24.09 -11.49
N TYR A 70 13.95 24.17 -12.82
CA TYR A 70 13.11 25.15 -13.53
C TYR A 70 11.60 24.87 -13.38
N GLN A 71 11.21 23.60 -13.24
CA GLN A 71 9.81 23.23 -13.04
C GLN A 71 9.34 23.63 -11.64
N ILE A 72 10.20 23.41 -10.63
CA ILE A 72 9.96 23.84 -9.25
C ILE A 72 9.80 25.36 -9.20
N ARG A 73 10.72 26.12 -9.81
CA ARG A 73 10.65 27.59 -9.82
C ARG A 73 9.41 28.13 -10.51
N ARG A 74 9.04 27.59 -11.67
CA ARG A 74 7.86 28.03 -12.42
C ARG A 74 6.57 27.67 -11.70
N GLY A 75 6.56 26.50 -11.06
CA GLY A 75 5.40 25.95 -10.40
C GLY A 75 5.19 26.37 -8.95
N GLY A 76 6.24 26.90 -8.32
CA GLY A 76 6.25 27.28 -6.92
C GLY A 76 6.00 26.10 -5.98
N ASN A 77 5.43 26.43 -4.82
CA ASN A 77 5.20 25.51 -3.70
C ASN A 77 4.38 24.27 -4.12
N LEU A 78 3.31 24.44 -4.90
CA LEU A 78 2.49 23.30 -5.36
C LEU A 78 3.31 22.26 -6.11
N TRP A 79 4.20 22.70 -7.01
CA TRP A 79 5.04 21.79 -7.77
C TRP A 79 6.18 21.16 -6.95
N ALA A 80 6.65 21.84 -5.91
CA ALA A 80 7.60 21.26 -4.96
C ALA A 80 6.95 20.11 -4.16
N LYS A 81 5.71 20.30 -3.71
CA LYS A 81 4.98 19.33 -2.88
C LYS A 81 4.42 18.14 -3.64
N VAL A 82 3.93 18.35 -4.87
CA VAL A 82 3.15 17.32 -5.58
C VAL A 82 3.98 16.12 -6.02
N GLY A 83 5.29 16.31 -6.20
CA GLY A 83 6.17 15.33 -6.84
C GLY A 83 6.10 13.92 -6.25
N PRO A 84 6.26 13.71 -4.93
CA PRO A 84 6.19 12.37 -4.34
C PRO A 84 4.86 11.66 -4.62
N TYR A 85 3.73 12.37 -4.54
CA TYR A 85 2.40 11.79 -4.69
C TYR A 85 2.07 11.35 -6.12
N ILE A 86 2.71 11.96 -7.12
CA ILE A 86 2.57 11.55 -8.53
C ILE A 86 3.05 10.10 -8.73
N TYR A 87 4.09 9.69 -7.99
CA TYR A 87 4.73 8.37 -8.11
C TYR A 87 4.27 7.38 -7.04
N LEU A 88 3.82 7.84 -5.86
CA LEU A 88 3.23 6.95 -4.86
C LEU A 88 1.89 6.36 -5.32
N PHE A 89 1.06 7.15 -6.00
CA PHE A 89 -0.28 6.72 -6.39
C PHE A 89 -0.33 6.25 -7.85
N THR A 90 0.53 5.29 -8.16
CA THR A 90 0.62 4.65 -9.48
C THR A 90 0.34 3.15 -9.39
N GLU A 91 0.12 2.52 -10.55
CA GLU A 91 -0.09 1.07 -10.65
C GLU A 91 1.19 0.31 -10.28
N GLU A 92 2.37 0.87 -10.56
CA GLU A 92 3.67 0.32 -10.17
C GLU A 92 3.74 0.13 -8.65
N THR A 93 3.41 1.16 -7.88
CA THR A 93 3.41 1.11 -6.41
C THR A 93 2.39 0.12 -5.87
N GLU A 94 1.17 0.09 -6.43
CA GLU A 94 0.16 -0.90 -6.04
C GLU A 94 0.64 -2.34 -6.34
N SER A 95 1.24 -2.56 -7.50
CA SER A 95 1.76 -3.87 -7.92
C SER A 95 2.85 -4.39 -6.98
N ILE A 96 3.67 -3.50 -6.42
CA ILE A 96 4.68 -3.86 -5.42
C ILE A 96 4.01 -4.47 -4.18
N PHE A 97 2.96 -3.82 -3.67
CA PHE A 97 2.26 -4.32 -2.49
C PHE A 97 1.52 -5.62 -2.75
N GLN A 98 0.95 -5.79 -3.95
CA GLN A 98 0.24 -7.01 -4.34
C GLN A 98 1.20 -8.21 -4.54
N ARG A 99 2.37 -7.99 -5.16
CA ARG A 99 3.31 -9.05 -5.55
C ARG A 99 4.28 -9.44 -4.45
N PHE A 100 4.60 -8.53 -3.54
CA PHE A 100 5.67 -8.74 -2.57
C PHE A 100 5.18 -8.47 -1.14
N PRO A 101 4.56 -9.45 -0.46
CA PRO A 101 3.97 -9.27 0.88
C PRO A 101 4.95 -8.77 1.94
N GLY A 102 6.26 -8.99 1.77
CA GLY A 102 7.29 -8.53 2.71
C GLY A 102 7.56 -7.03 2.70
N VAL A 103 7.16 -6.30 1.64
CA VAL A 103 7.43 -4.86 1.52
C VAL A 103 6.57 -4.08 2.50
N ALA A 104 7.17 -3.31 3.41
CA ALA A 104 6.44 -2.55 4.43
C ALA A 104 5.94 -1.18 3.95
N GLY A 105 6.55 -0.62 2.89
CA GLY A 105 6.16 0.67 2.34
C GLY A 105 6.94 1.02 1.09
N VAL A 106 6.49 2.09 0.42
CA VAL A 106 7.20 2.73 -0.68
C VAL A 106 7.45 4.18 -0.29
N LEU A 107 8.72 4.56 -0.24
CA LEU A 107 9.19 5.92 0.01
C LEU A 107 9.55 6.56 -1.33
N VAL A 108 8.91 7.68 -1.67
CA VAL A 108 9.32 8.51 -2.81
C VAL A 108 10.07 9.72 -2.29
N VAL A 109 11.24 9.99 -2.87
CA VAL A 109 12.07 11.17 -2.62
C VAL A 109 12.24 11.92 -3.93
N THR A 110 11.79 13.18 -3.98
CA THR A 110 12.08 14.07 -5.10
C THR A 110 13.31 14.91 -4.79
N ARG A 111 14.22 15.03 -5.75
CA ARG A 111 15.45 15.81 -5.61
C ARG A 111 15.77 16.59 -6.87
N THR A 112 16.52 17.68 -6.73
CA THR A 112 16.97 18.47 -7.88
C THR A 112 18.03 17.72 -8.70
N SER A 113 17.94 17.78 -10.04
CA SER A 113 18.85 17.00 -10.91
C SER A 113 20.34 17.37 -10.81
N ARG A 114 20.68 18.63 -10.49
CA ARG A 114 22.09 19.10 -10.49
C ARG A 114 22.81 19.01 -9.16
N ARG A 115 22.10 19.26 -8.05
CA ARG A 115 22.68 19.29 -6.70
C ARG A 115 22.22 18.14 -5.84
N SER A 116 21.27 17.33 -6.34
CA SER A 116 20.62 16.26 -5.58
C SER A 116 20.00 16.73 -4.26
N SER A 117 19.70 18.03 -4.13
CA SER A 117 18.99 18.57 -2.98
C SER A 117 17.59 17.98 -2.90
N GLU A 118 17.22 17.41 -1.75
CA GLU A 118 15.87 16.91 -1.49
C GLU A 118 14.87 18.06 -1.53
N VAL A 119 13.79 17.85 -2.27
CA VAL A 119 12.69 18.81 -2.45
C VAL A 119 11.53 18.40 -1.57
N ALA A 120 11.12 17.13 -1.67
CA ALA A 120 10.07 16.55 -0.87
C ALA A 120 10.26 15.04 -0.75
N ARG A 121 9.64 14.46 0.29
CA ARG A 121 9.53 13.02 0.48
C ARG A 121 8.16 12.64 0.98
N ALA A 122 7.71 11.45 0.63
CA ALA A 122 6.52 10.84 1.22
C ALA A 122 6.64 9.31 1.22
N ILE A 123 6.19 8.68 2.29
CA ILE A 123 6.12 7.21 2.40
C ILE A 123 4.67 6.76 2.53
N LEU A 124 4.31 5.83 1.65
CA LEU A 124 3.07 5.08 1.76
C LEU A 124 3.37 3.73 2.40
N TYR A 125 2.83 3.49 3.59
CA TYR A 125 2.93 2.19 4.24
C TYR A 125 1.97 1.18 3.62
N ARG A 126 2.34 -0.10 3.72
CA ARG A 126 1.43 -1.21 3.45
C ARG A 126 0.15 -1.04 4.28
N ASP A 127 -0.97 -1.47 3.69
CA ASP A 127 -2.32 -1.46 4.28
C ASP A 127 -2.91 -0.08 4.57
N LYS A 128 -2.22 1.02 4.22
CA LYS A 128 -2.81 2.37 4.31
C LYS A 128 -3.93 2.59 3.30
N LEU A 129 -3.82 1.97 2.13
CA LEU A 129 -4.87 2.01 1.11
C LEU A 129 -5.42 0.60 0.89
N ASN A 130 -6.74 0.47 0.98
CA ASN A 130 -7.49 -0.66 0.44
C ASN A 130 -7.81 -0.45 -1.06
N SER A 131 -8.43 -1.45 -1.70
CA SER A 131 -8.76 -1.43 -3.14
C SER A 131 -9.54 -0.19 -3.59
N ILE A 132 -10.53 0.25 -2.80
CA ILE A 132 -11.35 1.43 -3.13
C ILE A 132 -10.51 2.70 -3.05
N THR A 133 -9.71 2.83 -1.98
CA THR A 133 -8.84 3.99 -1.80
C THR A 133 -7.68 4.02 -2.79
N TRP A 134 -7.19 2.87 -3.25
CA TRP A 134 -6.21 2.77 -4.34
C TRP A 134 -6.75 3.33 -5.64
N GLN A 135 -7.94 2.87 -6.05
CA GLN A 135 -8.61 3.36 -7.25
C GLN A 135 -8.84 4.87 -7.18
N ARG A 136 -9.24 5.39 -6.01
CA ARG A 136 -9.41 6.84 -5.81
C ARG A 136 -8.07 7.58 -5.91
N ALA A 137 -7.03 7.10 -5.26
CA ALA A 137 -5.70 7.70 -5.28
C ALA A 137 -5.15 7.79 -6.72
N GLN A 138 -5.26 6.71 -7.49
CA GLN A 138 -4.83 6.67 -8.89
C GLN A 138 -5.64 7.62 -9.78
N ASN A 139 -6.95 7.75 -9.54
CA ASN A 139 -7.79 8.71 -10.28
C ASN A 139 -7.39 10.15 -10.00
N ILE A 140 -7.12 10.50 -8.75
CA ILE A 140 -6.66 11.85 -8.35
C ILE A 140 -5.29 12.12 -8.98
N ALA A 141 -4.34 11.20 -8.83
CA ALA A 141 -3.01 11.32 -9.43
C ALA A 141 -3.05 11.40 -10.96
N GLY A 142 -3.94 10.65 -11.60
CA GLY A 142 -4.15 10.69 -13.04
C GLY A 142 -4.66 12.06 -13.53
N LYS A 143 -5.58 12.69 -12.80
CA LYS A 143 -6.04 14.06 -13.11
C LYS A 143 -4.92 15.08 -12.91
N ALA A 144 -4.18 14.98 -11.80
CA ALA A 144 -3.04 15.85 -11.52
C ALA A 144 -1.96 15.77 -12.62
N ARG A 145 -1.61 14.55 -13.08
CA ARG A 145 -0.64 14.34 -14.16
C ARG A 145 -1.10 14.93 -15.49
N ARG A 146 -2.36 14.74 -15.87
CA ARG A 146 -2.88 15.21 -17.18
C ARG A 146 -3.14 16.71 -17.20
N ASP A 147 -3.79 17.22 -16.16
CA ASP A 147 -4.44 18.54 -16.20
C ASP A 147 -3.85 19.52 -15.17
N GLY A 148 -2.98 19.07 -14.25
CA GLY A 148 -2.51 19.89 -13.13
C GLY A 148 -1.69 21.12 -13.53
N SER A 149 -1.08 21.11 -14.72
CA SER A 149 -0.36 22.28 -15.25
C SER A 149 -1.29 23.44 -15.67
N SER A 150 -2.52 23.14 -16.10
CA SER A 150 -3.52 24.13 -16.50
C SER A 150 -4.59 24.37 -15.43
N ARG A 151 -4.77 23.41 -14.52
CA ARG A 151 -5.77 23.43 -13.43
C ARG A 151 -5.11 23.08 -12.09
N PRO A 152 -4.53 24.07 -11.38
CA PRO A 152 -3.79 23.85 -10.13
C PRO A 152 -4.56 23.11 -9.04
N VAL A 153 -5.90 23.23 -9.02
CA VAL A 153 -6.78 22.52 -8.07
C VAL A 153 -6.58 21.00 -8.08
N PHE A 154 -6.17 20.40 -9.20
CA PHE A 154 -5.88 18.96 -9.24
C PHE A 154 -4.54 18.60 -8.57
N LEU A 155 -3.57 19.51 -8.57
CA LEU A 155 -2.34 19.35 -7.80
C LEU A 155 -2.64 19.49 -6.31
N GLU A 156 -3.45 20.48 -5.93
CA GLU A 156 -3.91 20.69 -4.55
C GLU A 156 -4.69 19.48 -4.01
N GLU A 157 -5.61 18.92 -4.80
CA GLU A 157 -6.36 17.71 -4.44
C GLU A 157 -5.42 16.51 -4.23
N LEU A 158 -4.42 16.34 -5.09
CA LEU A 158 -3.43 15.29 -4.97
C LEU A 158 -2.55 15.46 -3.72
N ILE A 159 -2.09 16.69 -3.46
CA ILE A 159 -1.28 17.00 -2.26
C ILE A 159 -2.11 16.69 -1.01
N ARG A 160 -3.34 17.21 -0.92
CA ARG A 160 -4.21 16.96 0.23
C ARG A 160 -4.47 15.47 0.45
N TRP A 161 -4.80 14.73 -0.61
CA TRP A 161 -4.97 13.29 -0.51
C TRP A 161 -3.69 12.60 -0.02
N GLY A 162 -2.53 13.03 -0.52
CA GLY A 162 -1.23 12.55 -0.10
C GLY A 162 -0.95 12.80 1.39
N GLU A 163 -1.10 14.04 1.84
CA GLU A 163 -0.90 14.45 3.23
C GLU A 163 -1.83 13.70 4.20
N ASP A 164 -3.05 13.35 3.78
CA ASP A 164 -4.02 12.60 4.59
C ASP A 164 -3.66 11.09 4.74
N HIS A 165 -2.85 10.52 3.85
CA HIS A 165 -2.65 9.05 3.76
C HIS A 165 -1.18 8.60 3.82
N THR A 166 -0.23 9.53 3.93
CA THR A 166 1.21 9.24 3.92
C THR A 166 1.91 10.00 5.04
N ASP A 167 3.07 9.50 5.47
CA ASP A 167 4.00 10.33 6.23
C ASP A 167 4.87 11.10 5.22
N TYR A 168 5.01 12.40 5.39
CA TYR A 168 5.65 13.28 4.41
C TYR A 168 6.58 14.31 5.04
N GLY A 169 7.46 14.87 4.22
CA GLY A 169 8.35 15.97 4.58
C GLY A 169 8.64 16.85 3.37
N TYR A 170 8.72 18.15 3.61
CA TYR A 170 9.04 19.15 2.59
C TYR A 170 10.27 19.94 3.00
N SER A 171 11.13 20.26 2.03
CA SER A 171 12.27 21.14 2.26
C SER A 171 11.81 22.60 2.32
N GLU A 172 12.18 23.29 3.40
CA GLU A 172 11.90 24.73 3.59
C GLU A 172 12.51 25.57 2.46
N GLU A 173 13.61 25.12 1.84
CA GLU A 173 14.25 25.81 0.70
C GLU A 173 13.30 25.98 -0.50
N PHE A 174 12.37 25.03 -0.70
CA PHE A 174 11.52 24.99 -1.89
C PHE A 174 10.03 25.29 -1.62
N VAL A 175 9.61 25.24 -0.35
CA VAL A 175 8.21 25.39 0.07
C VAL A 175 7.98 26.68 0.90
N GLY A 176 9.05 27.29 1.42
CA GLY A 176 9.03 28.52 2.23
C GLY A 176 8.91 29.83 1.43
#